data_AF-A0A3S1VL35-F1
#
_entry.id   AF-A0A3S1VL35-F1
#
_cell.length_a   1.000
_cell.length_b   1.000
_cell.length_c   1.000
_cell.angle_alpha   90.00
_cell.angle_beta   90.00
_cell.angle_gamma   90.00
#
_symmetry.space_group_name_H-M   'P 1'
#
loop_
_entity.id
_entity.type
_entity.pdbx_description
1 polymer ?
#
loop_
_entity_poly.entity_id
_entity_poly.type
_entity_poly.pdbx_seq_one_letter_code
_entity_poly.pdbx_strand_id
1 'polypeptide(L)'
;MIEAGRSHLPLSDLALVQNPGLGAFALWQFGQGFQAEDERPAPFALAFLVLPIVLHRATLEIVTSTNRPSGLALFAAKLGKEREQLLAVHERALLLRTLTLQSAAVGVSGRLLSVDYKDATLRANVPEPKPRRLVLPERVKHLGPASEKLGFWFSNLGTAQVANLLRVEF
;
A
#
# COMPACT_ATOMS: atom_id res chain seq x y z
N MET A 1 27.19 14.91 33.86
CA MET A 1 26.98 13.76 32.94
C MET A 1 25.48 13.57 32.85
N ILE A 2 24.83 14.05 31.78
CA ILE A 2 23.36 14.01 31.62
C ILE A 2 23.04 12.91 30.62
N GLU A 3 22.42 11.83 31.09
CA GLU A 3 21.69 10.89 30.25
C GLU A 3 20.39 11.55 29.79
N ALA A 4 20.33 11.92 28.51
CA ALA A 4 19.08 12.32 27.87
C ALA A 4 18.23 11.06 27.65
N GLY A 5 17.37 10.75 28.62
CA GLY A 5 16.33 9.74 28.49
C GLY A 5 15.47 10.03 27.27
N ARG A 6 15.46 9.10 26.31
CA ARG A 6 14.51 9.11 25.20
C ARG A 6 13.12 8.95 25.78
N SER A 7 12.36 10.04 25.89
CA SER A 7 10.94 9.98 26.19
C SER A 7 10.21 9.33 25.02
N HIS A 8 10.00 8.01 25.08
CA HIS A 8 8.99 7.36 24.26
C HIS A 8 7.63 7.87 24.76
N LEU A 9 7.09 8.88 24.08
CA LEU A 9 5.68 9.23 24.26
C LEU A 9 4.86 7.96 24.00
N PRO A 10 3.99 7.54 24.94
CA PRO A 10 3.13 6.39 24.71
C PRO A 10 2.30 6.64 23.46
N LEU A 11 2.29 5.66 22.55
CA LEU A 11 1.46 5.74 21.34
C LEU A 11 -0.01 5.84 21.79
N SER A 12 -0.75 6.80 21.21
CA SER A 12 -2.20 6.84 21.43
C SER A 12 -2.85 5.54 20.94
N ASP A 13 -3.97 5.16 21.55
CA ASP A 13 -4.76 3.99 21.10
C ASP A 13 -5.12 4.10 19.62
N LEU A 14 -5.40 5.31 19.13
CA LEU A 14 -5.65 5.58 17.72
C LEU A 14 -4.43 5.25 16.84
N ALA A 15 -3.22 5.62 17.28
CA ALA A 15 -1.98 5.31 16.56
C ALA A 15 -1.64 3.81 16.60
N LEU A 16 -1.98 3.12 17.69
CA LEU A 16 -1.86 1.66 17.79
C LEU A 16 -2.86 0.93 16.88
N VAL A 17 -4.11 1.43 16.80
CA VAL A 17 -5.19 0.86 15.98
C VAL A 17 -4.96 1.11 14.49
N GLN A 18 -4.63 2.35 14.10
CA GLN A 18 -4.42 2.70 12.69
C GLN A 18 -3.05 2.27 12.17
N ASN A 19 -2.04 2.22 13.04
CA ASN A 19 -0.65 1.84 12.76
C ASN A 19 -0.13 2.32 11.38
N PRO A 20 0.13 3.64 11.23
CA PRO A 20 0.68 4.19 10.00
C PRO A 20 2.04 3.57 9.59
N GLY A 21 2.78 2.96 10.52
CA GLY A 21 4.00 2.21 10.20
C GLY A 21 3.73 0.95 9.38
N LEU A 22 2.66 0.21 9.71
CA LEU A 22 2.21 -0.94 8.92
C LEU A 22 1.74 -0.50 7.53
N GLY A 23 1.04 0.63 7.45
CA GLY A 23 0.65 1.22 6.18
C GLY A 23 1.86 1.69 5.35
N ALA A 24 2.86 2.32 5.99
CA ALA A 24 4.10 2.74 5.32
C ALA A 24 4.83 1.54 4.71
N PHE A 25 4.89 0.42 5.44
CA PHE A 25 5.44 -0.83 4.93
C PHE A 25 4.65 -1.36 3.72
N ALA A 26 3.32 -1.34 3.77
CA ALA A 26 2.49 -1.75 2.64
C ALA A 26 2.71 -0.86 1.41
N LEU A 27 2.76 0.47 1.58
CA LEU A 27 3.01 1.42 0.50
C LEU A 27 4.42 1.27 -0.10
N TRP A 28 5.43 1.01 0.74
CA TRP A 28 6.78 0.71 0.28
C TRP A 28 6.83 -0.57 -0.55
N GLN A 29 6.23 -1.66 -0.07
CA GLN A 29 6.12 -2.91 -0.82
C GLN A 29 5.37 -2.73 -2.15
N PHE A 30 4.29 -1.95 -2.15
CA PHE A 30 3.60 -1.55 -3.38
C PHE A 30 4.53 -0.84 -4.37
N GLY A 31 5.28 0.17 -3.92
CA GLY A 31 6.22 0.88 -4.78
C GLY A 31 7.33 -0.03 -5.32
N GLN A 32 7.85 -0.95 -4.49
CA GLN A 32 8.84 -1.95 -4.95
C GLN A 32 8.28 -2.82 -6.07
N GLY A 33 7.03 -3.28 -5.95
CA GLY A 33 6.37 -4.06 -6.99
C GLY A 33 6.06 -3.27 -8.26
N PHE A 34 5.69 -2.00 -8.10
CA PHE A 34 5.38 -1.11 -9.24
C PHE A 34 6.62 -0.77 -10.06
N GLN A 35 7.76 -0.61 -9.39
CA GLN A 35 9.05 -0.26 -9.99
C GLN A 35 9.82 -1.48 -10.52
N ALA A 36 9.28 -2.69 -10.41
CA ALA A 36 10.04 -3.92 -10.61
C ALA A 36 10.57 -4.14 -12.04
N GLU A 37 9.91 -3.56 -13.05
CA GLU A 37 10.26 -3.79 -14.46
C GLU A 37 11.06 -2.65 -15.08
N ASP A 38 10.76 -1.38 -14.75
CA ASP A 38 11.32 -0.20 -15.42
C ASP A 38 11.70 0.94 -14.45
N GLU A 39 11.72 0.67 -13.14
CA GLU A 39 12.05 1.62 -12.06
C GLU A 39 11.19 2.91 -12.01
N ARG A 40 10.09 2.97 -12.78
CA ARG A 40 9.25 4.16 -12.85
C ARG A 40 8.45 4.34 -11.55
N PRO A 41 8.33 5.57 -11.02
CA PRO A 41 7.56 5.80 -9.81
C PRO A 41 6.06 5.66 -10.10
N ALA A 42 5.30 5.29 -9.08
CA ALA A 42 3.85 5.16 -9.19
C ALA A 42 3.17 6.53 -9.14
N PRO A 43 2.10 6.80 -9.92
CA PRO A 43 1.23 7.93 -9.66
C PRO A 43 0.72 7.88 -8.22
N PHE A 44 0.88 8.96 -7.45
CA PHE A 44 0.58 8.99 -6.02
C PHE A 44 -0.89 8.66 -5.72
N ALA A 45 -1.80 9.01 -6.62
CA ALA A 45 -3.22 8.65 -6.55
C ALA A 45 -3.43 7.13 -6.34
N LEU A 46 -2.60 6.29 -6.97
CA LEU A 46 -2.73 4.83 -6.85
C LEU A 46 -2.41 4.30 -5.44
N ALA A 47 -1.62 5.05 -4.65
CA ALA A 47 -1.32 4.68 -3.27
C ALA A 47 -2.58 4.61 -2.39
N PHE A 48 -3.61 5.40 -2.73
CA PHE A 48 -4.89 5.42 -2.00
C PHE A 48 -5.72 4.14 -2.18
N LEU A 49 -5.38 3.29 -3.14
CA LEU A 49 -6.04 2.00 -3.34
C LEU A 49 -5.33 0.84 -2.63
N VAL A 50 -4.11 1.04 -2.13
CA VAL A 50 -3.34 -0.04 -1.51
C VAL A 50 -3.99 -0.47 -0.20
N LEU A 51 -4.04 0.42 0.79
CA LEU A 51 -4.58 0.13 2.12
C LEU A 51 -6.03 -0.40 2.11
N PRO A 52 -6.99 0.17 1.37
CA PRO A 52 -8.37 -0.35 1.35
C PRO A 52 -8.50 -1.74 0.74
N ILE A 53 -7.52 -2.20 -0.05
CA ILE A 53 -7.48 -3.56 -0.60
C ILE A 53 -6.78 -4.51 0.37
N VAL A 54 -5.62 -4.13 0.91
CA VAL A 54 -4.77 -5.06 1.67
C VAL A 54 -5.07 -5.13 3.17
N LEU A 55 -5.73 -4.12 3.75
CA LEU A 55 -6.16 -4.12 5.16
C LEU A 55 -7.54 -4.72 5.37
N HIS A 56 -8.28 -4.99 4.28
CA HIS A 56 -9.55 -5.68 4.33
C HIS A 56 -9.38 -7.17 3.99
N ARG A 57 -9.88 -8.04 4.88
CA ARG A 57 -9.59 -9.49 4.85
C ARG A 57 -10.01 -10.16 3.54
N ALA A 58 -11.25 -9.98 3.11
CA ALA A 58 -11.75 -10.66 1.92
C ALA A 58 -11.00 -10.24 0.64
N THR A 59 -10.69 -8.94 0.50
CA THR A 59 -9.90 -8.45 -0.63
C THR A 59 -8.46 -8.94 -0.57
N LEU A 60 -7.85 -9.00 0.62
CA LEU A 60 -6.51 -9.56 0.80
C LEU A 60 -6.45 -11.05 0.42
N GLU A 61 -7.46 -11.85 0.78
CA GLU A 61 -7.57 -13.26 0.40
C GLU A 61 -7.68 -13.44 -1.13
N ILE A 62 -8.47 -12.59 -1.80
CA ILE A 62 -8.57 -12.59 -3.27
C ILE A 62 -7.25 -12.17 -3.92
N VAL A 63 -6.57 -11.13 -3.41
CA VAL A 63 -5.24 -10.76 -3.88
C VAL A 63 -4.33 -11.96 -3.72
N THR A 64 -4.22 -12.54 -2.52
CA THR A 64 -3.29 -13.64 -2.19
C THR A 64 -3.51 -14.86 -3.08
N SER A 65 -4.76 -15.26 -3.32
CA SER A 65 -5.13 -16.40 -4.18
C SER A 65 -5.07 -16.12 -5.70
N THR A 66 -4.73 -14.91 -6.11
CA THR A 66 -4.61 -14.55 -7.54
C THR A 66 -3.14 -14.50 -7.93
N ASN A 67 -2.77 -15.27 -8.95
CA ASN A 67 -1.38 -15.36 -9.40
C ASN A 67 -0.91 -14.05 -10.01
N ARG A 68 0.38 -13.75 -9.88
CA ARG A 68 0.97 -12.51 -10.42
C ARG A 68 0.69 -12.31 -11.93
N PRO A 69 0.81 -13.33 -12.81
CA PRO A 69 0.52 -13.15 -14.24
C PRO A 69 -0.96 -12.90 -14.57
N SER A 70 -1.89 -13.19 -13.65
CA SER A 70 -3.33 -13.02 -13.92
C SER A 70 -3.79 -11.56 -13.94
N GLY A 71 -3.00 -10.65 -13.35
CA GLY A 71 -3.23 -9.21 -13.42
C GLY A 71 -4.42 -8.70 -12.61
N LEU A 72 -4.61 -7.37 -12.69
CA LEU A 72 -5.69 -6.66 -11.99
C LEU A 72 -7.07 -7.03 -12.51
N ALA A 73 -7.21 -7.35 -13.80
CA ALA A 73 -8.49 -7.68 -14.41
C ALA A 73 -9.13 -8.93 -13.79
N LEU A 74 -8.34 -9.99 -13.55
CA LEU A 74 -8.86 -11.19 -12.88
C LEU A 74 -9.20 -10.91 -11.40
N PHE A 75 -8.39 -10.10 -10.72
CA PHE A 75 -8.71 -9.65 -9.36
C PHE A 75 -10.06 -8.93 -9.31
N ALA A 76 -10.27 -7.93 -10.18
CA ALA A 76 -11.50 -7.18 -10.27
C ALA A 76 -12.70 -8.07 -10.65
N ALA A 77 -12.51 -9.04 -11.54
CA ALA A 77 -13.55 -10.01 -11.91
C ALA A 77 -13.93 -10.93 -10.73
N LYS A 78 -12.95 -11.41 -9.94
CA LYS A 78 -13.22 -12.21 -8.73
C LYS A 78 -13.96 -11.40 -7.67
N LEU A 79 -13.51 -10.16 -7.43
CA LEU A 79 -14.13 -9.26 -6.47
C LEU A 79 -15.56 -8.88 -6.90
N GLY A 80 -15.76 -8.64 -8.20
CA GLY A 80 -17.04 -8.27 -8.79
C GLY A 80 -18.07 -9.40 -8.88
N LYS A 81 -17.74 -10.64 -8.48
CA LYS A 81 -18.75 -11.70 -8.26
C LYS A 81 -19.80 -11.26 -7.26
N GLU A 82 -19.38 -10.47 -6.27
CA GLU A 82 -20.25 -9.72 -5.38
C GLU A 82 -20.05 -8.23 -5.67
N ARG A 83 -20.95 -7.64 -6.47
CA ARG A 83 -20.84 -6.26 -6.95
C ARG A 83 -20.56 -5.25 -5.83
N GLU A 84 -21.19 -5.44 -4.67
CA GLU A 84 -21.01 -4.60 -3.48
C GLU A 84 -19.57 -4.59 -2.98
N GLN A 85 -18.85 -5.72 -3.04
CA GLN A 85 -17.46 -5.79 -2.60
C GLN A 85 -16.53 -4.95 -3.48
N LEU A 86 -16.79 -4.93 -4.78
CA LEU A 86 -16.07 -4.11 -5.76
C LEU A 86 -16.34 -2.62 -5.54
N LEU A 87 -17.61 -2.22 -5.41
CA LEU A 87 -17.99 -0.83 -5.16
C LEU A 87 -17.45 -0.31 -3.82
N ALA A 88 -17.43 -1.16 -2.79
CA ALA A 88 -16.92 -0.81 -1.47
C ALA A 88 -15.41 -0.50 -1.45
N VAL A 89 -14.65 -0.78 -2.52
CA VAL A 89 -13.25 -0.35 -2.63
C VAL A 89 -13.14 1.18 -2.59
N HIS A 90 -14.04 1.89 -3.30
CA HIS A 90 -14.04 3.35 -3.33
C HIS A 90 -14.32 3.93 -1.93
N GLU A 91 -15.38 3.45 -1.28
CA GLU A 91 -15.74 3.89 0.08
C GLU A 91 -14.62 3.65 1.08
N ARG A 92 -13.96 2.48 1.04
CA ARG A 92 -12.80 2.22 1.89
C ARG A 92 -11.62 3.13 1.58
N ALA A 93 -11.40 3.50 0.32
CA ALA A 93 -10.33 4.44 -0.06
C ALA A 93 -10.57 5.82 0.56
N LEU A 94 -11.83 6.30 0.55
CA LEU A 94 -12.22 7.55 1.21
C LEU A 94 -12.04 7.47 2.74
N LEU A 95 -12.53 6.39 3.36
CA LEU A 95 -12.41 6.16 4.80
C LEU A 95 -10.94 6.08 5.27
N LEU A 96 -10.06 5.46 4.47
CA LEU A 96 -8.65 5.27 4.81
C LEU A 96 -7.73 6.36 4.25
N ARG A 97 -8.26 7.40 3.60
CA ARG A 97 -7.46 8.47 2.98
C ARG A 97 -6.46 9.10 3.94
N THR A 98 -6.90 9.44 5.16
CA THR A 98 -6.03 10.01 6.19
C THR A 98 -4.93 9.05 6.61
N LEU A 99 -5.25 7.76 6.75
CA LEU A 99 -4.26 6.74 7.09
C LEU A 99 -3.24 6.55 5.96
N THR A 100 -3.66 6.56 4.69
CA THR A 100 -2.75 6.50 3.55
C THR A 100 -1.77 7.67 3.57
N LEU A 101 -2.26 8.90 3.81
CA LEU A 101 -1.41 10.09 3.89
C LEU A 101 -0.42 10.01 5.06
N GLN A 102 -0.89 9.62 6.25
CA GLN A 102 -0.02 9.43 7.42
C GLN A 102 1.02 8.34 7.18
N SER A 103 0.62 7.25 6.53
CA SER A 103 1.51 6.13 6.16
C SER A 103 2.58 6.57 5.15
N ALA A 104 2.20 7.35 4.15
CA ALA A 104 3.13 7.94 3.20
C ALA A 104 4.12 8.87 3.91
N ALA A 105 3.64 9.74 4.81
CA ALA A 105 4.48 10.64 5.60
C ALA A 105 5.48 9.88 6.49
N VAL A 106 5.06 8.79 7.13
CA VAL A 106 5.94 7.89 7.89
C VAL A 106 6.98 7.24 6.97
N GLY A 107 6.57 6.74 5.81
CA GLY A 107 7.49 6.15 4.82
C GLY A 107 8.52 7.14 4.30
N VAL A 108 8.13 8.40 4.06
CA VAL A 108 9.05 9.48 3.67
C VAL A 108 10.00 9.84 4.79
N SER A 109 9.49 10.01 6.02
CA SER A 109 10.31 10.32 7.20
C SER A 109 11.35 9.21 7.48
N GLY A 110 10.96 7.95 7.24
CA GLY A 110 11.82 6.78 7.34
C GLY A 110 12.66 6.48 6.09
N ARG A 111 12.63 7.34 5.07
CA ARG A 111 13.34 7.19 3.78
C ARG A 111 12.99 5.91 3.00
N LEU A 112 11.89 5.24 3.33
CA LEU A 112 11.37 4.13 2.53
C LEU A 112 10.68 4.61 1.26
N LEU A 113 10.08 5.80 1.32
CA LEU A 113 9.35 6.41 0.21
C LEU A 113 9.91 7.79 -0.11
N SER A 114 9.75 8.22 -1.36
CA SER A 114 9.94 9.60 -1.80
C SER A 114 8.70 10.04 -2.58
N VAL A 115 8.22 11.26 -2.34
CA VAL A 115 7.09 11.84 -3.09
C VAL A 115 7.63 12.99 -3.94
N ASP A 116 7.37 12.93 -5.24
CA ASP A 116 7.56 14.07 -6.14
C ASP A 116 6.26 14.87 -6.18
N TYR A 117 6.30 16.10 -5.66
CA TYR A 117 5.13 16.97 -5.59
C TYR A 117 4.77 17.62 -6.93
N LYS A 118 5.72 17.74 -7.86
CA LYS A 118 5.50 18.34 -9.18
C LYS A 118 4.76 17.36 -10.08
N ASP A 119 5.25 16.12 -10.13
CA ASP A 119 4.69 15.08 -10.99
C ASP A 119 3.64 14.22 -10.27
N ALA A 120 3.39 14.50 -8.97
CA ALA A 120 2.50 13.74 -8.10
C ALA A 120 2.79 12.24 -8.14
N THR A 121 4.06 11.86 -7.96
CA THR A 121 4.50 10.46 -7.99
C THR A 121 5.08 9.99 -6.66
N LEU A 122 5.04 8.68 -6.45
CA LEU A 122 5.56 7.97 -5.29
C LEU A 122 6.63 6.98 -5.74
N ARG A 123 7.84 7.13 -5.20
CA ARG A 123 8.97 6.22 -5.41
C ARG A 123 9.20 5.41 -4.14
N ALA A 124 9.37 4.09 -4.28
CA ALA A 124 9.94 3.28 -3.22
C ALA A 124 11.47 3.32 -3.32
N ASN A 125 12.12 3.64 -2.20
CA ASN A 125 13.57 3.71 -2.12
C ASN A 125 14.13 2.33 -1.74
N VAL A 126 15.37 2.07 -2.13
CA VAL A 126 16.14 0.94 -1.63
C VAL A 126 16.93 1.42 -0.39
N PRO A 127 16.53 1.05 0.83
CA PRO A 127 17.24 1.45 2.03
C PRO A 127 18.67 0.90 2.10
N GLU A 128 19.62 1.75 2.46
CA GLU A 128 21.00 1.39 2.78
C GLU A 128 21.31 1.71 4.26
N PRO A 129 21.85 0.74 5.03
CA PRO A 129 22.12 -0.65 4.65
C PRO A 129 20.82 -1.44 4.40
N LYS A 130 20.91 -2.52 3.59
CA LYS A 130 19.77 -3.40 3.34
C LYS A 130 19.16 -3.85 4.68
N PRO A 131 17.86 -3.62 4.90
CA PRO A 131 17.22 -3.93 6.16
C PRO A 131 17.26 -5.43 6.41
N ARG A 132 17.43 -5.80 7.69
CA ARG A 132 17.29 -7.20 8.10
C ARG A 132 15.89 -7.69 7.71
N ARG A 133 15.79 -8.96 7.33
CA ARG A 133 14.50 -9.59 6.99
C ARG A 133 13.53 -9.37 8.14
N LEU A 134 12.43 -8.67 7.87
CA LEU A 134 11.37 -8.44 8.83
C LEU A 134 10.64 -9.76 9.12
N VAL A 135 10.56 -10.14 10.39
CA VAL A 135 9.74 -11.26 10.84
C VAL A 135 8.37 -10.69 11.21
N LEU A 136 7.42 -10.88 10.31
CA LEU A 136 6.04 -10.41 10.50
C LEU A 136 5.21 -11.48 11.24
N PRO A 137 4.33 -11.09 12.18
CA PRO A 137 3.35 -12.00 12.74
C PRO A 137 2.48 -12.65 11.66
N GLU A 138 2.05 -13.88 11.92
CA GLU A 138 1.23 -14.68 10.99
C GLU A 138 0.04 -13.90 10.39
N ARG A 139 -0.64 -13.10 11.22
CA ARG A 139 -1.78 -12.27 10.81
C ARG A 139 -1.48 -11.22 9.73
N VAL A 140 -0.24 -10.78 9.59
CA VAL A 140 0.17 -9.70 8.65
C VAL A 140 1.24 -10.15 7.65
N LYS A 141 1.62 -11.43 7.66
CA LYS A 141 2.68 -11.96 6.78
C LYS A 141 2.37 -11.81 5.29
N HIS A 142 1.09 -11.81 4.93
CA HIS A 142 0.64 -11.67 3.54
C HIS A 142 0.57 -10.21 3.07
N LEU A 143 0.61 -9.24 3.98
CA LEU A 143 0.46 -7.81 3.66
C LEU A 143 1.53 -7.34 2.67
N GLY A 144 2.79 -7.66 2.92
CA GLY A 144 3.91 -7.24 2.08
C GLY A 144 3.85 -7.84 0.67
N PRO A 145 3.79 -9.18 0.53
CA PRO A 145 3.67 -9.83 -0.78
C PRO A 145 2.41 -9.43 -1.56
N ALA A 146 1.28 -9.22 -0.88
CA ALA A 146 0.05 -8.76 -1.52
C ALA A 146 0.19 -7.32 -2.06
N SER A 147 0.78 -6.42 -1.27
CA SER A 147 1.01 -5.02 -1.67
C SER A 147 1.98 -4.93 -2.85
N GLU A 148 3.07 -5.69 -2.82
CA GLU A 148 4.02 -5.78 -3.92
C GLU A 148 3.36 -6.31 -5.21
N LYS A 149 2.51 -7.34 -5.08
CA LYS A 149 1.76 -7.86 -6.21
C LYS A 149 0.76 -6.85 -6.80
N LEU A 150 0.10 -6.05 -5.95
CA LEU A 150 -0.73 -4.94 -6.43
C LEU A 150 0.11 -3.92 -7.19
N GLY A 151 1.31 -3.58 -6.70
CA GLY A 151 2.27 -2.72 -7.38
C GLY A 151 2.56 -3.21 -8.79
N PHE A 152 2.92 -4.48 -8.92
CA PHE A 152 3.18 -5.11 -10.22
C PHE A 152 1.94 -5.12 -11.14
N TRP A 153 0.74 -5.37 -10.62
CA TRP A 153 -0.46 -5.31 -11.47
C TRP A 153 -0.77 -3.88 -11.94
N PHE A 154 -0.52 -2.90 -11.09
CA PHE A 154 -0.76 -1.50 -11.40
C PHE A 154 0.30 -0.94 -12.36
N SER A 155 1.53 -1.44 -12.33
CA SER A 155 2.58 -1.04 -13.28
C SER A 155 2.30 -1.49 -14.71
N ASN A 156 1.37 -2.41 -14.92
CA ASN A 156 0.98 -2.86 -16.24
C ASN A 156 -0.19 -2.05 -16.84
N LEU A 157 -0.70 -1.04 -16.13
CA LEU A 157 -1.93 -0.31 -16.47
C LEU A 157 -1.76 1.19 -16.27
N GLY A 158 -2.52 1.98 -17.03
CA GLY A 158 -2.67 3.41 -16.77
C GLY A 158 -3.63 3.69 -15.61
N THR A 159 -3.48 4.84 -14.94
CA THR A 159 -4.33 5.23 -13.78
C THR A 159 -5.83 5.14 -14.08
N ALA A 160 -6.25 5.58 -15.27
CA ALA A 160 -7.65 5.51 -15.70
C ALA A 160 -8.15 4.06 -15.88
N GLN A 161 -7.29 3.14 -16.36
CA GLN A 161 -7.64 1.74 -16.50
C GLN A 161 -7.79 1.07 -15.13
N VAL A 162 -6.89 1.37 -14.19
CA VAL A 162 -6.99 0.91 -12.80
C VAL A 162 -8.29 1.41 -12.17
N ALA A 163 -8.60 2.71 -12.32
CA ALA A 163 -9.82 3.32 -11.82
C ALA A 163 -11.08 2.62 -12.35
N ASN A 164 -11.13 2.40 -13.67
CA ASN A 164 -12.25 1.73 -14.33
C ASN A 164 -12.44 0.28 -13.89
N LEU A 165 -11.35 -0.50 -13.76
CA LEU A 165 -11.41 -1.89 -13.32
C LEU A 165 -11.91 -2.01 -11.88
N LEU A 166 -11.49 -1.09 -11.01
CA LEU A 166 -11.84 -1.11 -9.59
C LEU A 166 -13.11 -0.33 -9.25
N ARG A 167 -13.73 0.33 -10.25
CA ARG A 167 -14.93 1.18 -10.08
C ARG A 167 -14.71 2.28 -9.03
N VAL A 168 -13.57 2.98 -9.15
CA VAL A 168 -13.18 4.08 -8.25
C VAL A 168 -12.94 5.37 -9.03
N GLU A 169 -13.04 6.50 -8.33
CA GLU A 169 -12.70 7.83 -8.83
C GLU A 169 -11.61 8.45 -7.94
N PHE A 170 -10.76 9.31 -8.52
CA PHE A 170 -9.62 9.97 -7.87
C PHE A 170 -9.85 11.46 -7.69
#